data_AF-X0J456-F1
#
_entry.id   AF-X0J456-F1
#
_cell.length_a   1.000
_cell.length_b   1.000
_cell.length_c   1.000
_cell.angle_alpha   90.00
_cell.angle_beta   90.00
_cell.angle_gamma   90.00
#
_symmetry.space_group_name_H-M   'P 1'
#
loop_
_entity.id
_entity.type
_entity.pdbx_description
1 polymer ?
#
loop_
_entity_poly.entity_id
_entity_poly.type
_entity_poly.pdbx_seq_one_letter_code
_entity_poly.pdbx_strand_id
1 'polypeptide(L)'
;MTEKLDHGPKVMSVNGKVSAAIYKPLDNTRQEIRLLTLLPSEDKDVNIRCTLSHAVLNTPSGNPAYEALSYVWGEPDFSEPIILNYHTFFITPSLKYILSCLKQRYDQQRVLWVDAICINQSDVEERGHQVALLHEIYLNCQRDIAWLDPMILIMHGKAHKLCSLPDFQEEEN
;
A
#
# COMPACT_ATOMS: atom_id res chain seq x y z
N MET A 1 -24.98 26.46 22.28
CA MET A 1 -25.24 26.73 20.84
C MET A 1 -24.09 26.08 20.10
N THR A 2 -24.32 24.88 19.59
CA THR A 2 -23.32 23.95 19.03
C THR A 2 -23.08 24.26 17.56
N GLU A 3 -21.90 24.77 17.23
CA GLU A 3 -21.35 24.67 15.87
C GLU A 3 -20.36 23.51 15.85
N LYS A 4 -20.86 22.35 15.42
CA LYS A 4 -19.98 21.24 15.01
C LYS A 4 -19.33 21.68 13.70
N LEU A 5 -18.04 22.00 13.78
CA LEU A 5 -17.17 22.11 12.62
C LEU A 5 -17.15 20.74 11.93
N ASP A 6 -17.88 20.65 10.83
CA ASP A 6 -17.81 19.56 9.87
C ASP A 6 -16.40 19.58 9.25
N HIS A 7 -15.57 18.62 9.64
CA HIS A 7 -14.23 18.38 9.09
C HIS A 7 -14.24 17.12 8.21
N GLY A 8 -15.37 16.78 7.58
CA GLY A 8 -15.38 15.77 6.52
C GLY A 8 -14.46 16.22 5.38
N PRO A 9 -13.31 15.56 5.15
CA PRO A 9 -12.38 16.06 4.16
C PRO A 9 -12.84 15.62 2.76
N LYS A 10 -12.59 16.54 1.81
CA LYS A 10 -12.78 16.52 0.34
C LYS A 10 -12.14 15.32 -0.41
N VAL A 11 -11.98 14.17 0.24
CA VAL A 11 -11.17 13.00 -0.16
C VAL A 11 -11.76 12.21 -1.33
N MET A 12 -13.05 12.37 -1.66
CA MET A 12 -13.76 11.42 -2.52
C MET A 12 -13.59 11.58 -4.06
N SER A 13 -12.84 12.56 -4.58
CA SER A 13 -12.99 12.91 -6.01
C SER A 13 -11.85 12.58 -6.98
N VAL A 14 -10.61 12.32 -6.54
CA VAL A 14 -9.51 12.16 -7.51
C VAL A 14 -9.56 10.79 -8.20
N ASN A 15 -9.68 9.72 -7.41
CA ASN A 15 -9.77 8.36 -7.95
C ASN A 15 -11.21 7.90 -8.25
N GLY A 16 -12.24 8.61 -7.76
CA GLY A 16 -13.63 8.13 -7.76
C GLY A 16 -14.17 7.69 -9.13
N LYS A 17 -13.76 8.35 -10.22
CA LYS A 17 -14.16 7.96 -11.60
C LYS A 17 -13.47 6.68 -12.09
N VAL A 18 -12.23 6.46 -11.67
CA VAL A 18 -11.40 5.33 -12.11
C VAL A 18 -11.59 4.12 -11.18
N SER A 19 -11.96 4.34 -9.92
CA SER A 19 -12.23 3.27 -8.94
C SER A 19 -13.21 2.23 -9.47
N ALA A 20 -14.29 2.63 -10.14
CA ALA A 20 -15.27 1.70 -10.70
C ALA A 20 -14.72 0.82 -11.82
N ALA A 21 -13.68 1.27 -12.53
CA ALA A 21 -13.02 0.50 -13.57
C ALA A 21 -11.94 -0.45 -13.01
N ILE A 22 -11.28 -0.05 -11.91
CA ILE A 22 -10.19 -0.80 -11.28
C ILE A 22 -10.71 -1.87 -10.31
N TYR A 23 -11.68 -1.51 -9.46
CA TYR A 23 -12.14 -2.37 -8.38
C TYR A 23 -13.34 -3.20 -8.82
N LYS A 24 -13.12 -4.52 -8.89
CA LYS A 24 -14.21 -5.51 -8.96
C LYS A 24 -14.62 -5.84 -7.52
N PRO A 25 -15.93 -5.97 -7.20
CA PRO A 25 -16.39 -6.29 -5.85
C PRO A 25 -15.71 -7.53 -5.27
N LEU A 26 -15.39 -7.49 -3.97
CA LEU A 26 -14.90 -8.66 -3.23
C LEU A 26 -16.09 -9.47 -2.71
N ASP A 27 -15.94 -10.79 -2.67
CA ASP A 27 -16.88 -11.70 -2.05
C ASP A 27 -16.66 -11.72 -0.54
N ASN A 28 -17.48 -10.97 0.21
CA ASN A 28 -17.39 -10.87 1.67
C ASN A 28 -17.69 -12.19 2.42
N THR A 29 -18.25 -13.21 1.74
CA THR A 29 -18.48 -14.54 2.34
C THR A 29 -17.21 -15.38 2.34
N ARG A 30 -16.22 -14.98 1.55
CA ARG A 30 -14.90 -15.57 1.45
C ARG A 30 -13.92 -14.54 2.01
N GLN A 31 -12.82 -14.97 2.60
CA GLN A 31 -11.78 -14.03 3.06
C GLN A 31 -10.99 -13.51 1.85
N GLU A 32 -11.69 -12.90 0.89
CA GLU A 32 -11.16 -12.39 -0.35
C GLU A 32 -10.54 -11.01 -0.13
N ILE A 33 -9.35 -10.85 -0.67
CA ILE A 33 -8.52 -9.65 -0.60
C ILE A 33 -8.02 -9.31 -2.00
N ARG A 34 -7.54 -8.08 -2.19
CA ARG A 34 -6.79 -7.72 -3.39
C ARG A 34 -5.30 -7.67 -3.11
N LEU A 35 -4.51 -8.09 -4.08
CA LEU A 35 -3.05 -8.04 -4.06
C LEU A 35 -2.55 -7.15 -5.18
N LEU A 36 -1.63 -6.25 -4.82
CA LEU A 36 -0.95 -5.33 -5.69
C LEU A 36 0.32 -5.98 -6.22
N THR A 37 0.40 -6.23 -7.52
CA THR A 37 1.64 -6.65 -8.16
C THR A 37 2.40 -5.42 -8.64
N LEU A 38 3.55 -5.16 -8.03
CA LEU A 38 4.50 -4.13 -8.45
C LEU A 38 5.37 -4.69 -9.58
N LEU A 39 5.27 -4.10 -10.77
CA LEU A 39 5.95 -4.61 -11.96
C LEU A 39 7.41 -4.13 -12.03
N PRO A 40 8.34 -4.97 -12.52
CA PRO A 40 9.71 -4.55 -12.76
C PRO A 40 9.76 -3.47 -13.84
N SER A 41 10.86 -2.73 -13.82
CA SER A 41 11.15 -1.74 -14.86
C SER A 41 11.88 -2.43 -16.00
N GLU A 42 11.34 -2.39 -17.22
CA GLU A 42 12.11 -2.82 -18.41
C GLU A 42 13.14 -1.75 -18.82
N ASP A 43 13.06 -0.56 -18.25
CA ASP A 43 13.98 0.55 -18.46
C ASP A 43 13.96 1.50 -17.26
N LYS A 44 14.79 2.55 -17.25
CA LYS A 44 14.80 3.66 -16.25
C LYS A 44 13.49 4.46 -16.16
N ASP A 45 12.36 3.86 -16.52
CA ASP A 45 11.02 4.40 -16.41
C ASP A 45 10.74 4.77 -14.95
N VAL A 46 10.59 6.08 -14.76
CA VAL A 46 10.23 6.73 -13.50
C VAL A 46 8.82 6.34 -13.07
N ASN A 47 8.00 5.81 -14.01
CA ASN A 47 6.64 5.44 -13.71
C ASN A 47 6.54 4.10 -12.98
N ILE A 48 5.84 4.14 -11.84
CA ILE A 48 5.45 2.96 -11.09
C ILE A 48 4.25 2.34 -11.81
N ARG A 49 4.40 1.07 -12.21
CA ARG A 49 3.36 0.30 -12.87
C ARG A 49 2.98 -0.86 -11.96
N CYS A 50 1.68 -1.00 -11.73
CA CYS A 50 1.13 -2.03 -10.89
C CYS A 50 -0.10 -2.67 -11.53
N THR A 51 -0.39 -3.90 -11.14
CA THR A 51 -1.66 -4.55 -11.41
C THR A 51 -2.31 -5.01 -10.12
N LEU A 52 -3.63 -5.15 -10.13
CA LEU A 52 -4.43 -5.57 -8.98
C LEU A 52 -5.11 -6.90 -9.32
N SER A 53 -4.92 -7.90 -8.46
CA SER A 53 -5.54 -9.22 -8.58
C SER A 53 -6.31 -9.58 -7.31
N HIS A 54 -7.27 -10.49 -7.43
CA HIS A 54 -8.02 -11.01 -6.31
C HIS A 54 -7.34 -12.28 -5.77
N ALA A 55 -7.38 -12.46 -4.46
CA ALA A 55 -6.89 -13.66 -3.79
C ALA A 55 -7.77 -13.99 -2.59
N VAL A 56 -7.82 -15.26 -2.18
CA VAL A 56 -8.60 -15.71 -1.04
C VAL A 56 -7.65 -16.25 0.02
N LEU A 57 -7.83 -15.82 1.26
CA LEU A 57 -7.08 -16.33 2.42
C LEU A 57 -7.71 -17.63 2.94
N ASN A 58 -6.91 -18.39 3.70
CA ASN A 58 -7.28 -19.61 4.41
C ASN A 58 -7.95 -20.66 3.52
N THR A 59 -7.46 -20.83 2.28
CA THR A 59 -7.99 -21.86 1.38
C THR A 59 -7.38 -23.23 1.66
N PRO A 60 -8.10 -24.34 1.37
CA PRO A 60 -7.55 -25.70 1.49
C PRO A 60 -6.29 -25.95 0.64
N SER A 61 -6.13 -25.20 -0.46
CA SER A 61 -4.97 -25.24 -1.34
C SER A 61 -3.77 -24.41 -0.85
N GLY A 62 -3.90 -23.74 0.29
CA GLY A 62 -2.88 -22.85 0.84
C GLY A 62 -3.21 -21.37 0.67
N ASN A 63 -2.35 -20.53 1.25
CA ASN A 63 -2.48 -19.07 1.18
C ASN A 63 -1.73 -18.49 -0.03
N PRO A 64 -2.19 -17.35 -0.58
CA PRO A 64 -1.44 -16.64 -1.60
C PRO A 64 -0.08 -16.17 -1.04
N ALA A 65 0.93 -16.13 -1.90
CA ALA A 65 2.25 -15.59 -1.57
C ALA A 65 2.26 -14.07 -1.80
N TYR A 66 2.40 -13.29 -0.73
CA TYR A 66 2.49 -11.83 -0.78
C TYR A 66 3.20 -11.26 0.46
N GLU A 67 3.65 -10.02 0.36
CA GLU A 67 4.21 -9.26 1.47
C GLU A 67 3.20 -8.18 1.89
N ALA A 68 3.00 -7.97 3.19
CA ALA A 68 2.16 -6.88 3.68
C ALA A 68 3.01 -5.62 3.90
N LEU A 69 2.52 -4.45 3.49
CA LEU A 69 3.20 -3.18 3.72
C LEU A 69 2.54 -2.44 4.88
N SER A 70 3.32 -2.13 5.91
CA SER A 70 2.90 -1.32 7.06
C SER A 70 3.66 0.00 7.05
N TYR A 71 2.94 1.12 6.91
CA TYR A 71 3.54 2.45 6.83
C TYR A 71 2.56 3.51 7.35
N VAL A 72 3.08 4.67 7.72
CA VAL A 72 2.24 5.82 8.08
C VAL A 72 1.80 6.52 6.81
N TRP A 73 0.48 6.65 6.61
CA TRP A 73 -0.08 7.28 5.41
C TRP A 73 0.28 8.77 5.27
N GLY A 74 0.47 9.46 6.41
CA GLY A 74 0.67 10.90 6.45
C GLY A 74 -0.62 11.66 6.14
N GLU A 75 -0.47 12.87 5.59
CA GLU A 75 -1.61 13.61 5.04
C GLU A 75 -2.16 12.87 3.81
N PRO A 76 -3.49 12.70 3.68
CA PRO A 76 -4.12 11.98 2.57
C PRO A 76 -4.14 12.85 1.29
N ASP A 77 -2.97 13.32 0.86
CA ASP A 77 -2.77 14.05 -0.38
C ASP A 77 -2.57 13.05 -1.53
N PHE A 78 -3.65 12.72 -2.25
CA PHE A 78 -3.62 11.82 -3.41
C PHE A 78 -3.20 12.59 -4.68
N SER A 79 -1.96 13.06 -4.71
CA SER A 79 -1.41 13.91 -5.77
C SER A 79 -0.42 13.18 -6.69
N GLU A 80 0.11 12.03 -6.28
CA GLU A 80 1.15 11.32 -7.03
C GLU A 80 0.58 10.25 -7.97
N PRO A 81 0.87 10.29 -9.28
CA PRO A 81 0.34 9.34 -10.23
C PRO A 81 1.12 8.03 -10.29
N ILE A 82 0.40 6.92 -10.42
CA ILE A 82 0.90 5.60 -10.81
C ILE A 82 0.02 5.03 -11.93
N ILE A 83 0.52 4.01 -12.62
CA ILE A 83 -0.29 3.22 -13.55
C ILE A 83 -0.78 1.96 -12.82
N LEU A 84 -2.08 1.84 -12.62
CA LEU A 84 -2.74 0.70 -11.98
C LEU A 84 -3.76 0.08 -12.94
N ASN A 85 -3.58 -1.19 -13.30
CA ASN A 85 -4.45 -1.88 -14.28
C ASN A 85 -4.65 -1.06 -15.58
N TYR A 86 -3.57 -0.47 -16.12
CA TYR A 86 -3.57 0.39 -17.32
C TYR A 86 -4.28 1.75 -17.17
N HIS A 87 -4.72 2.11 -15.96
CA HIS A 87 -5.32 3.41 -15.66
C HIS A 87 -4.38 4.27 -14.82
N THR A 88 -4.45 5.60 -14.96
CA THR A 88 -3.79 6.51 -14.03
C THR A 88 -4.55 6.49 -12.71
N PHE A 89 -3.83 6.22 -11.62
CA PHE A 89 -4.35 6.18 -10.26
C PHE A 89 -3.47 7.05 -9.37
N PHE A 90 -4.07 7.80 -8.45
CA PHE A 90 -3.34 8.72 -7.60
C PHE A 90 -3.15 8.16 -6.18
N ILE A 91 -1.95 8.28 -5.66
CA ILE A 91 -1.53 7.81 -4.33
C ILE A 91 -0.86 8.95 -3.55
N THR A 92 -0.53 8.70 -2.28
CA THR A 92 0.21 9.67 -1.47
C THR A 92 1.69 9.73 -1.86
N PRO A 93 2.35 10.88 -1.65
CA PRO A 93 3.80 11.01 -1.79
C PRO A 93 4.60 9.96 -1.02
N SER A 94 4.22 9.68 0.23
CA SER A 94 4.86 8.65 1.05
C SER A 94 4.76 7.27 0.40
N LEU A 95 3.57 6.87 -0.08
CA LEU A 95 3.42 5.58 -0.74
C LEU A 95 4.20 5.50 -2.06
N LYS A 96 4.19 6.58 -2.85
CA LYS A 96 4.96 6.66 -4.11
C LYS A 96 6.46 6.46 -3.84
N TYR A 97 6.99 7.10 -2.81
CA TYR A 97 8.38 6.98 -2.40
C TYR A 97 8.70 5.52 -1.99
N ILE A 98 7.88 4.93 -1.13
CA ILE A 98 8.05 3.53 -0.68
C ILE A 98 8.08 2.57 -1.87
N LEU A 99 7.08 2.65 -2.76
CA LEU A 99 7.01 1.78 -3.94
C LEU A 99 8.21 1.99 -4.87
N SER A 100 8.73 3.22 -4.98
CA SER A 100 9.93 3.51 -5.77
C SER A 100 11.17 2.86 -5.15
N CYS A 101 11.35 2.93 -3.84
CA CYS A 101 12.45 2.27 -3.14
C CYS A 101 12.36 0.74 -3.24
N LEU A 102 11.17 0.17 -3.05
CA LEU A 102 10.95 -1.28 -3.21
C LEU A 102 11.25 -1.74 -4.64
N LYS A 103 10.89 -0.94 -5.65
CA LYS A 103 11.20 -1.20 -7.05
C LYS A 103 12.69 -1.09 -7.37
N GLN A 104 13.39 -0.09 -6.82
CA GLN A 104 14.81 0.14 -7.10
C GLN A 104 15.73 -0.90 -6.43
N ARG A 105 15.37 -1.36 -5.23
CA ARG A 105 16.18 -2.30 -4.47
C ARG A 105 16.15 -3.71 -5.07
N TYR A 106 15.12 -4.05 -5.84
CA TYR A 106 14.89 -5.39 -6.36
C TYR A 106 14.44 -5.35 -7.81
N ASP A 107 15.20 -5.99 -8.70
CA ASP A 107 14.89 -6.06 -10.14
C ASP A 107 13.83 -7.14 -10.49
N GLN A 108 12.95 -7.44 -9.54
CA GLN A 108 11.96 -8.51 -9.66
C GLN A 108 10.56 -8.00 -9.32
N GLN A 109 9.56 -8.62 -9.95
CA GLN A 109 8.17 -8.42 -9.62
C GLN A 109 7.91 -8.75 -8.13
N ARG A 110 7.14 -7.90 -7.44
CA ARG A 110 6.73 -8.14 -6.05
C ARG A 110 5.20 -8.16 -5.94
N VAL A 111 4.68 -9.03 -5.08
CA VAL A 111 3.25 -9.09 -4.76
C VAL A 111 3.06 -8.56 -3.36
N LEU A 112 2.34 -7.45 -3.24
CA LEU A 112 2.18 -6.67 -2.03
C LEU A 112 0.70 -6.61 -1.65
N TRP A 113 0.43 -6.52 -0.35
CA TRP A 113 -0.83 -5.99 0.16
C TRP A 113 -0.57 -4.61 0.75
N VAL A 114 -1.27 -3.60 0.22
CA VAL A 114 -1.16 -2.20 0.63
C VAL A 114 -2.57 -1.67 0.85
N ASP A 115 -2.95 -1.39 2.09
CA ASP A 115 -4.29 -0.91 2.47
C ASP A 115 -4.84 0.23 1.56
N ALA A 116 -4.03 1.22 1.22
CA ALA A 116 -4.41 2.39 0.44
C ALA A 116 -4.78 2.06 -1.01
N ILE A 117 -4.34 0.91 -1.54
CA ILE A 117 -4.61 0.48 -2.92
C ILE A 117 -5.46 -0.78 -2.96
N CYS A 118 -5.21 -1.77 -2.11
CA CYS A 118 -5.91 -3.05 -2.12
C CYS A 118 -7.37 -2.94 -1.63
N ILE A 119 -7.64 -1.98 -0.76
CA ILE A 119 -8.99 -1.67 -0.26
C ILE A 119 -9.57 -0.52 -1.09
N ASN A 120 -10.80 -0.69 -1.56
CA ASN A 120 -11.53 0.41 -2.20
C ASN A 120 -11.94 1.45 -1.14
N GLN A 121 -11.12 2.49 -0.98
CA GLN A 121 -11.32 3.53 0.04
C GLN A 121 -12.63 4.33 -0.12
N SER A 122 -13.24 4.30 -1.30
CA SER A 122 -14.51 4.97 -1.58
C SER A 122 -15.73 4.12 -1.16
N ASP A 123 -15.54 2.83 -0.91
CA ASP A 123 -16.58 1.90 -0.46
C ASP A 123 -16.43 1.67 1.04
N VAL A 124 -17.30 2.30 1.82
CA VAL A 124 -17.26 2.26 3.29
C VAL A 124 -17.55 0.85 3.82
N GLU A 125 -18.42 0.11 3.15
CA GLU A 125 -18.79 -1.24 3.55
C GLU A 125 -17.65 -2.22 3.28
N GLU A 126 -17.07 -2.17 2.07
CA GLU A 126 -15.88 -2.97 1.74
C GLU A 126 -14.73 -2.66 2.70
N ARG A 127 -14.46 -1.37 2.95
CA ARG A 127 -13.40 -0.95 3.87
C ARG A 127 -13.59 -1.53 5.27
N GLY A 128 -14.82 -1.52 5.79
CA GLY A 128 -15.14 -2.12 7.08
C GLY A 128 -14.80 -3.61 7.12
N HIS A 129 -15.19 -4.36 6.08
CA HIS A 129 -14.88 -5.78 5.98
C HIS A 129 -13.38 -6.06 5.87
N GLN A 130 -12.65 -5.31 5.04
CA GLN A 130 -11.20 -5.50 4.88
C GLN A 130 -10.42 -5.14 6.15
N VAL A 131 -10.84 -4.12 6.88
CA VAL A 131 -10.25 -3.78 8.19
C VAL A 131 -10.49 -4.90 9.20
N ALA A 132 -11.65 -5.56 9.18
CA ALA A 132 -11.90 -6.73 10.03
C ALA A 132 -10.99 -7.92 9.68
N LEU A 133 -10.54 -8.02 8.42
CA LEU A 133 -9.59 -9.06 7.97
C LEU A 133 -8.12 -8.70 8.22
N LEU A 134 -7.81 -7.54 8.77
CA LEU A 134 -6.43 -7.05 8.90
C LEU A 134 -5.54 -8.04 9.67
N HIS A 135 -6.06 -8.64 10.76
CA HIS A 135 -5.33 -9.68 11.49
C HIS A 135 -4.93 -10.86 10.59
N GLU A 136 -5.88 -11.39 9.81
CA GLU A 136 -5.67 -12.53 8.92
C GLU A 136 -4.69 -12.19 7.78
N ILE A 137 -4.75 -10.97 7.27
CA ILE A 137 -3.86 -10.50 6.20
C ILE A 137 -2.41 -10.50 6.69
N TYR A 138 -2.13 -9.87 7.82
CA TYR A 138 -0.76 -9.83 8.35
C TYR A 138 -0.30 -11.21 8.85
N LEU A 139 -1.20 -12.04 9.38
CA LEU A 139 -0.87 -13.40 9.81
C LEU A 139 -0.45 -14.31 8.65
N ASN A 140 -1.10 -14.16 7.49
CA ASN A 140 -0.91 -15.05 6.34
C ASN A 140 0.06 -14.51 5.28
N CYS A 141 0.62 -13.32 5.46
CA CYS A 141 1.65 -12.80 4.56
C CYS A 141 2.99 -13.53 4.75
N GLN A 142 3.81 -13.57 3.69
CA GLN A 142 5.16 -14.14 3.76
C GLN A 142 6.12 -13.26 4.57
N ARG A 143 5.89 -11.95 4.55
CA ARG A 143 6.70 -10.96 5.25
C ARG A 143 5.87 -9.69 5.47
N ASP A 144 6.02 -9.11 6.65
CA ASP A 144 5.58 -7.75 6.94
C ASP A 144 6.73 -6.77 6.71
N ILE A 145 6.50 -5.76 5.87
CA ILE A 145 7.43 -4.67 5.57
C ILE A 145 6.98 -3.47 6.40
N ALA A 146 7.59 -3.29 7.56
CA ALA A 146 7.45 -2.07 8.33
C ALA A 146 8.32 -0.95 7.72
N TRP A 147 7.70 0.04 7.08
CA TRP A 147 8.38 1.19 6.52
C TRP A 147 8.35 2.38 7.48
N LEU A 148 9.54 2.82 7.89
CA LEU A 148 9.72 4.01 8.70
C LEU A 148 10.09 5.17 7.79
N ASP A 149 9.15 6.08 7.56
CA ASP A 149 9.39 7.26 6.74
C ASP A 149 10.49 8.14 7.39
N PRO A 150 11.61 8.38 6.70
CA PRO A 150 12.69 9.22 7.21
C PRO A 150 12.22 10.63 7.60
N MET A 151 11.18 11.16 6.95
CA MET A 151 10.66 12.49 7.21
C MET A 151 9.92 12.60 8.55
N ILE A 152 9.28 11.51 9.00
CA ILE A 152 8.61 11.46 10.31
C ILE A 152 9.65 11.49 11.46
N LEU A 153 10.82 10.88 11.25
CA LEU A 153 11.92 10.91 12.23
C LEU A 153 12.55 12.31 12.40
N ILE A 154 12.48 13.15 11.36
CA ILE A 154 13.02 14.52 11.38
C ILE A 154 12.05 15.48 12.08
N MET A 155 10.74 15.31 11.90
CA MET A 155 9.71 16.17 12.51
C MET A 155 9.61 16.03 14.04
N HIS A 156 10.02 14.90 14.63
CA HIS A 156 10.03 14.67 16.08
C HIS A 156 11.35 15.03 16.80
N GLY A 157 12.25 15.80 16.17
CA GLY A 157 13.32 16.51 16.90
C GLY A 157 14.29 15.63 17.70
N LYS A 158 14.54 14.39 17.29
CA LYS A 158 15.61 13.53 17.84
C LYS A 158 16.51 12.92 16.78
N ALA A 159 16.63 13.55 15.62
CA ALA A 159 17.50 13.10 14.53
C ALA A 159 18.93 13.68 14.61
N HIS A 160 19.57 13.67 15.79
CA HIS A 160 21.01 13.98 15.88
C HIS A 160 21.90 12.78 16.25
N LYS A 161 21.35 11.55 16.28
CA LYS A 161 22.16 10.40 16.71
C LYS A 161 21.88 9.04 16.06
N LEU A 162 21.25 9.02 14.88
CA LEU A 162 20.99 7.76 14.15
C LEU A 162 21.70 7.67 12.80
N CYS A 163 22.26 8.75 12.25
CA CYS A 163 23.12 8.71 11.04
C CYS A 163 24.56 8.20 11.30
N SER A 164 24.81 7.55 12.43
CA SER A 164 26.11 6.99 12.79
C SER A 164 25.99 5.53 13.24
N LEU A 165 25.19 4.73 12.53
CA LEU A 165 25.28 3.28 12.61
C LEU A 165 26.06 2.79 11.38
N PRO A 166 27.20 2.09 11.55
CA PRO A 166 27.94 1.53 10.44
C PRO A 166 27.10 0.47 9.72
N ASP A 167 27.30 0.38 8.41
CA ASP A 167 26.66 -0.58 7.52
C ASP A 167 26.67 -2.00 8.11
N PHE A 168 25.49 -2.63 8.15
CA PHE A 168 25.36 -4.06 8.39
C PHE A 168 26.10 -4.80 7.27
N GLN A 169 27.31 -5.27 7.54
CA GLN A 169 27.99 -6.23 6.68
C GLN A 169 27.27 -7.58 6.79
N GLU A 170 26.83 -8.10 5.66
CA GLU A 170 26.44 -9.50 5.49
C GLU A 170 27.68 -10.36 5.77
N GLU A 171 27.67 -11.15 6.85
CA GLU A 171 28.58 -12.29 7.00
C GLU A 171 28.06 -13.43 6.12
N GLU A 172 28.66 -13.56 4.93
CA GLU A 172 28.72 -14.84 4.20
C GLU A 172 29.42 -15.89 5.07
N ASN A 173 28.84 -17.08 5.12
CA ASN A 173 29.45 -18.28 5.69
C ASN A 173 29.38 -19.41 4.66
#